data_AF-R4LSW3-F1
#
_entry.id   AF-R4LSW3-F1
#
_cell.length_a   1.000
_cell.length_b   1.000
_cell.length_c   1.000
_cell.angle_alpha   90.00
_cell.angle_beta   90.00
_cell.angle_gamma   90.00
#
_symmetry.space_group_name_H-M   'P 1'
#
loop_
_entity.id
_entity.type
_entity.pdbx_description
1 polymer ?
#
loop_
_entity_poly.entity_id
_entity_poly.type
_entity_poly.pdbx_seq_one_letter_code
_entity_poly.pdbx_strand_id
1 'polypeptide(L)'
;MTAWDRWAARLPTATLLNFLAGLLAGTGINLLTSSAVGDAGGLRAVTVADSVAWVLSAGLLTVAATALQNSELAAALYIKPDFDEEEQRATRMVKRHPIARRSVLLTTGAVAMALLAFALLPFLADGDADRAPASKPTGPASPSPR
;
A
#
# COMPACT_ATOMS: atom_id res chain seq x y z
N MET A 1 6.13 31.87 5.99
CA MET A 1 5.83 30.50 5.49
C MET A 1 7.07 29.91 4.87
N THR A 2 7.62 28.87 5.51
CA THR A 2 8.75 28.09 5.01
C THR A 2 8.28 27.12 3.90
N ALA A 3 9.22 26.55 3.14
CA ALA A 3 8.88 25.50 2.18
C ALA A 3 8.19 24.30 2.85
N TRP A 4 8.52 24.02 4.11
CA TRP A 4 7.92 22.96 4.92
C TRP A 4 6.45 23.20 5.25
N ASP A 5 6.05 24.46 5.51
CA ASP A 5 4.64 24.80 5.77
C ASP A 5 3.75 24.50 4.56
N ARG A 6 4.26 24.78 3.35
CA ARG A 6 3.55 24.48 2.09
C ARG A 6 3.38 22.98 1.86
N TRP A 7 4.37 22.17 2.27
CA TRP A 7 4.30 20.71 2.18
C TRP A 7 3.38 20.12 3.24
N ALA A 8 3.44 20.61 4.47
CA ALA A 8 2.55 20.19 5.56
C ALA A 8 1.07 20.47 5.23
N ALA A 9 0.79 21.59 4.55
CA ALA A 9 -0.56 21.92 4.09
C ALA A 9 -1.09 21.00 2.98
N ARG A 10 -0.21 20.27 2.28
CA ARG A 10 -0.54 19.33 1.20
C ARG A 10 -0.52 17.87 1.65
N LEU A 11 -0.37 17.61 2.94
CA LEU A 11 -0.39 16.24 3.45
C LEU A 11 -1.76 15.60 3.16
N PRO A 12 -1.78 14.35 2.66
CA PRO A 12 -3.01 13.59 2.55
C PRO A 12 -3.65 13.41 3.93
N THR A 13 -4.98 13.32 3.96
CA THR A 13 -5.73 13.13 5.21
C THR A 13 -5.46 11.75 5.81
N ALA A 14 -5.59 11.62 7.13
CA ALA A 14 -5.45 10.33 7.80
C ALA A 14 -6.41 9.28 7.23
N THR A 15 -7.65 9.68 6.91
CA THR A 15 -8.65 8.82 6.25
C THR A 15 -8.18 8.29 4.91
N LEU A 16 -7.63 9.15 4.04
CA LEU A 16 -7.12 8.74 2.73
C LEU A 16 -5.94 7.77 2.88
N LEU A 17 -5.02 8.05 3.80
CA LEU A 17 -3.89 7.16 4.07
C LEU A 17 -4.33 5.78 4.58
N ASN A 18 -5.33 5.73 5.47
CA ASN A 18 -5.90 4.47 5.94
C ASN A 18 -6.61 3.69 4.82
N PHE A 19 -7.36 4.39 3.96
CA PHE A 19 -7.99 3.77 2.80
C PHE A 19 -6.95 3.13 1.87
N LEU A 20 -5.89 3.87 1.53
CA LEU A 20 -4.81 3.37 0.70
C LEU A 20 -4.07 2.21 1.37
N ALA A 21 -3.82 2.28 2.69
CA ALA A 21 -3.22 1.19 3.43
C ALA A 21 -4.04 -0.12 3.30
N GLY A 22 -5.37 -0.03 3.45
CA GLY A 22 -6.27 -1.17 3.28
C GLY A 22 -6.20 -1.77 1.87
N LEU A 23 -6.17 -0.93 0.83
CA LEU A 23 -6.06 -1.38 -0.55
C LEU A 23 -4.74 -2.13 -0.79
N LEU A 24 -3.61 -1.56 -0.35
CA LEU A 24 -2.28 -2.17 -0.53
C LEU A 24 -2.13 -3.47 0.27
N ALA A 25 -2.66 -3.53 1.49
CA ALA A 25 -2.68 -4.75 2.29
C ALA A 25 -3.50 -5.84 1.59
N GLY A 26 -4.67 -5.48 1.06
CA GLY A 26 -5.51 -6.39 0.28
C GLY A 26 -4.78 -6.96 -0.94
N THR A 27 -4.07 -6.12 -1.70
CA THR A 27 -3.25 -6.55 -2.84
C THR A 27 -2.18 -7.54 -2.43
N GLY A 28 -1.37 -7.23 -1.41
CA GLY A 28 -0.29 -8.10 -0.95
C GLY A 28 -0.78 -9.45 -0.42
N ILE A 29 -1.87 -9.46 0.35
CA ILE A 29 -2.51 -10.68 0.87
C ILE A 29 -3.06 -11.50 -0.29
N ASN A 30 -3.79 -10.87 -1.22
CA ASN A 30 -4.40 -11.57 -2.35
C ASN A 30 -3.34 -12.28 -3.20
N LEU A 31 -2.23 -11.61 -3.52
CA LEU A 31 -1.09 -12.21 -4.23
C LEU A 31 -0.53 -13.42 -3.51
N LEU A 32 -0.34 -13.32 -2.18
CA LEU A 32 0.18 -14.41 -1.37
C LEU A 32 -0.78 -15.61 -1.41
N THR A 33 -2.07 -15.36 -1.21
CA THR A 33 -3.10 -16.41 -1.19
C THR A 33 -3.31 -17.05 -2.57
N SER A 34 -3.30 -16.27 -3.65
CA SER A 34 -3.42 -16.82 -5.01
C SER A 34 -2.24 -17.74 -5.35
N SER A 35 -1.02 -17.36 -4.95
CA SER A 35 0.16 -18.20 -5.16
C SER A 35 0.16 -19.47 -4.30
N ALA A 36 -0.40 -19.40 -3.09
CA ALA A 36 -0.50 -20.54 -2.19
C ALA A 36 -1.56 -21.57 -2.64
N VAL A 37 -2.64 -21.13 -3.28
CA VAL A 37 -3.76 -21.98 -3.71
C VAL A 37 -3.58 -22.48 -5.15
N GLY A 38 -2.93 -21.71 -6.03
CA GLY A 38 -2.87 -21.98 -7.47
C GLY A 38 -1.71 -22.86 -7.95
N ASP A 39 -0.59 -22.95 -7.22
CA ASP A 39 0.64 -23.51 -7.76
C ASP A 39 0.97 -24.90 -7.16
N ALA A 40 0.87 -25.95 -7.98
CA ALA A 40 1.33 -27.30 -7.61
C ALA A 40 2.86 -27.38 -7.43
N GLY A 41 3.60 -26.29 -7.73
CA GLY A 41 5.06 -26.16 -7.63
C GLY A 41 5.60 -25.41 -6.40
N GLY A 42 4.74 -24.96 -5.48
CA GLY A 42 5.14 -24.26 -4.25
C GLY A 42 5.37 -22.74 -4.40
N LEU A 43 5.39 -22.01 -3.28
CA LEU A 43 5.57 -20.54 -3.27
C LEU A 43 6.95 -20.13 -3.80
N ARG A 44 6.96 -19.32 -4.86
CA ARG A 44 8.18 -18.70 -5.39
C ARG A 44 8.63 -17.56 -4.46
N ALA A 45 9.93 -17.50 -4.16
CA ALA A 45 10.51 -16.47 -3.32
C ALA A 45 10.24 -15.03 -3.82
N VAL A 46 10.16 -14.84 -5.14
CA VAL A 46 9.82 -13.55 -5.76
C VAL A 46 8.39 -13.11 -5.46
N THR A 47 7.43 -14.04 -5.41
CA THR A 47 6.02 -13.74 -5.08
C THR A 47 5.87 -13.38 -3.61
N VAL A 48 6.58 -14.09 -2.72
CA VAL A 48 6.63 -13.75 -1.30
C VAL A 48 7.23 -12.37 -1.11
N ALA A 49 8.34 -12.05 -1.78
CA ALA A 49 8.99 -10.76 -1.69
C ALA A 49 8.08 -9.61 -2.18
N ASP A 50 7.35 -9.82 -3.29
CA ASP A 50 6.39 -8.84 -3.80
C ASP A 50 5.22 -8.62 -2.82
N SER A 51 4.58 -9.70 -2.34
CA SER A 51 3.54 -9.63 -1.33
C SER A 51 3.98 -8.90 -0.06
N VAL A 52 5.21 -9.15 0.41
CA VAL A 52 5.79 -8.46 1.57
C VAL A 52 5.96 -6.96 1.29
N ALA A 53 6.42 -6.57 0.09
CA ALA A 53 6.57 -5.16 -0.28
C ALA A 53 5.23 -4.41 -0.24
N TRP A 54 4.14 -5.01 -0.76
CA TRP A 54 2.79 -4.46 -0.67
C TRP A 54 2.32 -4.28 0.78
N VAL A 55 2.50 -5.30 1.62
CA VAL A 55 2.10 -5.27 3.04
C VAL A 55 2.93 -4.27 3.84
N LEU A 56 4.24 -4.16 3.59
CA LEU A 56 5.09 -3.15 4.22
C LEU A 56 4.68 -1.73 3.82
N SER A 57 4.36 -1.51 2.55
CA SER A 57 3.82 -0.23 2.09
C SER A 57 2.53 0.12 2.83
N ALA A 58 1.62 -0.84 2.98
CA ALA A 58 0.39 -0.66 3.77
C ALA A 58 0.69 -0.27 5.23
N GLY A 59 1.60 -0.99 5.89
CA GLY A 59 1.99 -0.72 7.27
C GLY A 59 2.56 0.69 7.46
N LEU A 60 3.40 1.15 6.53
CA LEU A 60 3.94 2.52 6.55
C LEU A 60 2.84 3.57 6.43
N LEU A 61 1.86 3.37 5.55
CA LEU A 61 0.70 4.26 5.42
C LEU A 61 -0.18 4.25 6.68
N THR A 62 -0.40 3.09 7.30
CA THR A 62 -1.13 3.00 8.57
C THR A 62 -0.44 3.80 9.67
N VAL A 63 0.88 3.65 9.82
CA VAL A 63 1.65 4.43 10.82
C VAL A 63 1.57 5.92 10.54
N ALA A 64 1.64 6.34 9.26
CA ALA A 64 1.48 7.74 8.87
C ALA A 64 0.07 8.27 9.18
N ALA A 65 -0.97 7.48 8.91
CA ALA A 65 -2.36 7.79 9.20
C ALA A 65 -2.58 7.96 10.71
N THR A 66 -2.09 7.01 11.52
CA THR A 66 -2.18 7.08 12.99
C THR A 66 -1.47 8.32 13.53
N ALA A 67 -0.28 8.66 13.02
CA ALA A 67 0.44 9.85 13.45
C ALA A 67 -0.36 11.14 13.15
N LEU A 68 -0.98 11.23 11.97
CA LEU A 68 -1.82 12.37 11.61
C LEU A 68 -3.11 12.44 12.43
N GLN A 69 -3.79 11.31 12.63
CA GLN A 69 -5.01 11.24 13.43
C GLN A 69 -4.75 11.64 14.89
N ASN A 70 -3.64 11.16 15.47
CA ASN A 70 -3.22 11.57 16.81
C ASN A 70 -2.89 13.07 16.87
N SER A 71 -2.30 13.64 15.81
CA SER A 71 -2.04 15.08 15.73
C SER A 71 -3.32 15.92 15.69
N GLU A 72 -4.33 15.44 14.96
CA GLU A 72 -5.63 16.10 14.82
C GLU A 72 -6.41 16.05 16.13
N LEU A 73 -6.41 14.89 16.80
CA LEU A 73 -7.03 14.72 18.10
C LEU A 73 -6.33 15.56 19.16
N ALA A 74 -4.99 15.61 19.16
CA ALA A 74 -4.23 16.49 20.02
C ALA A 74 -4.59 17.96 19.75
N ALA A 75 -4.67 18.40 18.48
CA ALA A 75 -5.06 19.76 18.14
C ALA A 75 -6.47 20.11 18.61
N ALA A 76 -7.43 19.18 18.48
CA ALA A 76 -8.81 19.36 18.93
C ALA A 76 -8.90 19.64 20.44
N LEU A 77 -8.02 19.04 21.26
CA LEU A 77 -7.97 19.31 22.70
C LEU A 77 -7.52 20.74 23.06
N TYR A 78 -6.84 21.44 22.15
CA TYR A 78 -6.38 22.81 22.36
C TYR A 78 -7.28 23.86 21.69
N ILE A 79 -8.22 23.46 20.85
CA ILE A 79 -9.19 24.36 20.23
C ILE A 79 -10.28 24.67 21.25
N LYS A 80 -10.41 25.95 21.60
CA LYS A 80 -11.50 26.39 22.47
C LYS A 80 -12.74 26.80 21.65
N PRO A 81 -13.95 26.79 22.25
CA PRO A 81 -15.20 27.10 21.54
C PRO A 81 -15.28 28.54 21.02
N ASP A 82 -14.51 29.44 21.61
CA ASP A 82 -14.42 30.87 21.34
C ASP A 82 -13.38 31.23 20.27
N PHE A 83 -12.62 30.26 19.76
CA PHE A 83 -11.65 30.51 18.69
C PHE A 83 -12.34 30.76 17.35
N ASP A 84 -11.92 31.82 16.65
CA ASP A 84 -12.33 32.05 15.27
C ASP A 84 -11.74 30.99 14.31
N GLU A 85 -12.23 30.94 13.07
CA GLU A 85 -11.76 29.95 12.10
C GLU A 85 -10.24 30.04 11.82
N GLU A 86 -9.65 31.23 11.94
CA GLU A 86 -8.25 31.47 11.64
C GLU A 86 -7.35 30.96 12.79
N GLU A 87 -7.73 31.23 14.04
CA GLU A 87 -7.12 30.72 15.27
C GLU A 87 -7.20 29.19 15.35
N GLN A 88 -8.33 28.61 14.94
CA GLN A 88 -8.48 27.16 14.85
C GLN A 88 -7.50 26.55 13.83
N ARG A 89 -7.36 27.18 12.65
CA ARG A 89 -6.42 26.71 11.61
C ARG A 89 -4.97 26.87 12.07
N ALA A 90 -4.62 27.99 12.69
CA ALA A 90 -3.28 28.23 13.24
C ALA A 90 -2.92 27.18 14.31
N THR A 91 -3.84 26.89 15.23
CA THR A 91 -3.66 25.88 16.27
C THR A 91 -3.43 24.48 15.69
N ARG A 92 -4.22 24.09 14.68
CA ARG A 92 -4.04 22.82 13.95
C ARG A 92 -2.69 22.77 13.23
N MET A 93 -2.26 23.86 12.60
CA MET A 93 -0.96 23.92 11.92
C MET A 93 0.22 23.76 12.88
N VAL A 94 0.21 24.47 14.01
CA VAL A 94 1.27 24.39 15.03
C VAL A 94 1.41 22.97 15.57
N LYS A 95 0.29 22.27 15.81
CA LYS A 95 0.31 20.88 16.32
C LYS A 95 0.67 19.85 15.25
N ARG A 96 0.40 20.12 13.98
CA ARG A 96 0.78 19.25 12.84
C ARG A 96 2.26 19.37 12.45
N HIS A 97 2.87 20.54 12.63
CA HIS A 97 4.25 20.81 12.22
C HIS A 97 5.30 19.77 12.71
N PRO A 98 5.33 19.34 14.00
CA PRO A 98 6.30 18.34 14.45
C PRO A 98 6.08 16.95 13.84
N ILE A 99 4.85 16.63 13.42
CA ILE A 99 4.48 15.32 12.86
C ILE A 99 4.62 15.31 11.34
N ALA A 100 4.52 16.47 10.68
CA ALA A 100 4.61 16.60 9.23
C ALA A 100 5.86 15.94 8.64
N ARG A 101 7.04 16.15 9.24
CA ARG A 101 8.29 15.53 8.76
C ARG A 101 8.22 13.99 8.82
N ARG A 102 7.69 13.44 9.91
CA ARG A 102 7.56 11.99 10.08
C ARG A 102 6.54 11.41 9.09
N SER A 103 5.39 12.07 8.93
CA SER A 103 4.38 11.65 7.96
C SER A 103 4.91 11.68 6.54
N VAL A 104 5.65 12.72 6.14
CA VAL A 104 6.32 12.77 4.82
C VAL A 104 7.25 11.58 4.65
N LEU A 105 8.16 11.32 5.60
CA LEU A 105 9.11 10.21 5.51
C LEU A 105 8.40 8.85 5.38
N LEU A 106 7.35 8.62 6.16
CA LEU A 106 6.57 7.38 6.11
C LEU A 106 5.82 7.22 4.79
N THR A 107 5.17 8.29 4.31
CA THR A 107 4.46 8.26 3.02
C THR A 107 5.42 8.08 1.85
N THR A 108 6.58 8.75 1.85
CA THR A 108 7.61 8.55 0.81
C THR A 108 8.17 7.13 0.85
N GLY A 109 8.41 6.58 2.04
CA GLY A 109 8.82 5.19 2.22
C GLY A 109 7.77 4.21 1.67
N ALA A 110 6.49 4.44 1.95
CA ALA A 110 5.40 3.64 1.39
C ALA A 110 5.39 3.68 -0.14
N VAL A 111 5.47 4.87 -0.73
CA VAL A 111 5.53 5.02 -2.20
C VAL A 111 6.73 4.28 -2.78
N ALA A 112 7.90 4.37 -2.15
CA ALA A 112 9.09 3.63 -2.61
C ALA A 112 8.88 2.11 -2.55
N MET A 113 8.25 1.59 -1.50
CA MET A 113 7.91 0.16 -1.39
C MET A 113 6.88 -0.27 -2.43
N ALA A 114 5.85 0.54 -2.67
CA ALA A 114 4.86 0.26 -3.72
C ALA A 114 5.50 0.26 -5.12
N LEU A 115 6.40 1.19 -5.41
CA LEU A 115 7.14 1.21 -6.68
C LEU A 115 8.06 0.00 -6.83
N LEU A 116 8.71 -0.43 -5.75
CA LEU A 116 9.50 -1.66 -5.75
C LEU A 116 8.63 -2.87 -6.09
N ALA A 117 7.44 -2.98 -5.49
CA ALA A 117 6.48 -4.04 -5.79
C ALA A 117 6.05 -4.02 -7.27
N PHE A 118 5.69 -2.83 -7.78
CA PHE A 118 5.40 -2.67 -9.21
C PHE A 118 6.55 -3.10 -10.13
N ALA A 119 7.79 -2.84 -9.74
CA ALA A 119 8.97 -3.24 -10.52
C ALA A 119 9.22 -4.77 -10.50
N LEU A 120 8.66 -5.50 -9.53
CA LEU A 120 8.77 -6.96 -9.43
C LEU A 120 7.71 -7.69 -10.27
N LEU A 121 6.62 -7.03 -10.67
CA LEU A 121 5.54 -7.60 -11.49
C LEU A 121 5.99 -8.25 -12.81
N PRO A 122 6.90 -7.66 -13.63
CA PRO A 122 7.33 -8.27 -14.88
C PRO A 122 8.01 -9.63 -14.67
N PHE A 123 8.82 -9.73 -13.61
CA PHE A 123 9.52 -10.98 -13.26
C PHE A 123 8.57 -12.08 -12.78
N LEU A 124 7.38 -11.71 -12.29
CA LEU A 124 6.31 -12.66 -11.99
C LEU A 124 5.63 -13.14 -13.27
N ALA A 125 5.38 -12.25 -14.23
CA ALA A 125 4.69 -12.57 -15.49
C ALA A 125 5.53 -13.45 -16.43
N ASP A 126 6.82 -13.16 -16.59
CA ASP A 126 7.72 -13.96 -17.45
C ASP A 126 7.91 -15.38 -16.91
N GLY A 127 7.80 -15.55 -15.58
CA GLY A 127 7.88 -16.86 -14.94
C GLY A 127 6.71 -17.80 -15.22
N ASP A 128 5.59 -17.31 -15.75
CA ASP A 128 4.42 -18.10 -16.17
C ASP A 128 4.40 -18.39 -17.68
N ALA A 129 5.08 -17.58 -18.50
CA ALA A 129 5.13 -17.74 -19.96
C ALA A 129 5.82 -19.04 -20.41
N ASP A 130 6.78 -19.55 -19.64
CA ASP A 130 7.45 -20.83 -19.89
C ASP A 130 6.59 -22.07 -19.55
N ARG A 131 5.37 -21.88 -19.01
CA ARG A 131 4.43 -22.96 -18.65
C ARG A 131 3.20 -23.02 -19.56
N ALA A 132 3.30 -22.59 -20.82
CA ALA A 132 2.28 -22.93 -21.80
C ALA A 132 2.11 -24.47 -21.84
N PRO A 133 0.91 -25.02 -21.61
CA PRO A 133 0.73 -26.46 -21.57
C PRO A 133 1.08 -27.03 -22.94
N ALA A 134 2.07 -27.93 -22.97
CA ALA A 134 2.38 -28.75 -24.13
C ALA A 134 1.05 -29.32 -24.66
N SER A 135 0.68 -28.90 -25.87
CA SER A 135 -0.52 -29.36 -26.57
C SER A 135 -0.59 -30.88 -26.46
N LYS A 136 -1.66 -31.40 -25.83
CA LYS A 136 -1.95 -32.84 -25.77
C LYS A 136 -1.78 -33.43 -27.18
N PRO A 137 -0.99 -34.50 -27.37
CA PRO A 137 -0.97 -35.19 -28.66
C PRO A 137 -2.37 -35.75 -28.89
N THR A 138 -3.01 -35.31 -29.98
CA THR A 138 -4.25 -35.87 -30.49
C THR A 138 -3.99 -37.31 -30.93
N GLY A 139 -4.08 -38.24 -30.00
CA GLY A 139 -4.05 -39.67 -30.28
C GLY A 139 -5.25 -40.07 -31.15
N PRO A 140 -5.07 -40.99 -32.12
CA PRO A 140 -6.12 -41.35 -33.07
C PRO A 140 -7.29 -42.04 -32.37
N ALA A 141 -8.51 -41.66 -32.76
CA ALA A 141 -9.76 -42.22 -32.25
C ALA A 141 -9.81 -43.75 -32.46
N SER A 142 -9.99 -44.50 -31.36
CA SER A 142 -10.30 -45.93 -31.43
C SER A 142 -11.66 -46.16 -32.09
N PRO A 143 -11.79 -47.14 -33.01
CA PRO A 143 -13.05 -47.46 -33.65
C PRO A 143 -14.00 -48.20 -32.69
N SER A 144 -15.28 -47.86 -32.78
CA SER A 144 -16.38 -48.46 -32.03
C SER A 144 -16.56 -49.94 -32.39
N PRO A 145 -16.71 -50.86 -31.41
CA PRO A 145 -17.12 -52.22 -31.70
C PRO A 145 -18.64 -52.27 -31.94
N ARG A 146 -19.05 -53.15 -32.85
CA ARG A 146 -20.45 -53.53 -33.11
C ARG A 146 -20.90 -54.59 -32.13
#